data_AF-A0A7R9ZV06-F1
#
_entry.id   AF-A0A7R9ZV06-F1
#
_cell.length_a   1.000
_cell.length_b   1.000
_cell.length_c   1.000
_cell.angle_alpha   90.00
_cell.angle_beta   90.00
_cell.angle_gamma   90.00
#
_symmetry.space_group_name_H-M   'P 1'
#
loop_
_entity.id
_entity.type
_entity.pdbx_description
1 polymer ?
#
loop_
_entity_poly.entity_id
_entity_poly.type
_entity_poly.pdbx_seq_one_letter_code
_entity_poly.pdbx_strand_id
1 'polypeptide(L)'
;MESIRYSPKKADVWSAGVLLLSMLCGAAFLPGVLGWEGSEEASPKLAYDVRKLLTEEERLAQCIAKHGVRIDADLEQLLCAMLRNNVPMRWTASQVMISSALS
;
A
#
# COMPACT_ATOMS: atom_id res chain seq x y z
N MET A 1 14.46 -3.27 22.15
CA MET A 1 13.18 -3.28 21.44
C MET A 1 12.85 -1.83 21.11
N GLU A 2 13.10 -1.38 19.88
CA GLU A 2 12.75 0.00 19.52
C GLU A 2 11.23 0.14 19.56
N SER A 3 10.75 1.08 20.37
CA SER A 3 9.35 1.50 20.36
C SER A 3 9.06 2.08 18.98
N ILE A 4 8.28 1.36 18.17
CA ILE A 4 7.77 1.90 16.90
C ILE A 4 6.81 3.03 17.27
N ARG A 5 7.31 4.26 17.28
CA ARG A 5 6.52 5.44 17.60
C ARG A 5 5.55 5.69 16.46
N TYR A 6 4.26 5.73 16.76
CA TYR A 6 3.23 6.12 15.80
C TYR A 6 3.59 7.48 15.17
N SER A 7 3.44 7.57 13.85
CA SER A 7 3.69 8.79 13.08
C SER A 7 2.45 9.13 12.24
N PRO A 8 1.67 10.16 12.63
CA PRO A 8 0.42 10.49 11.93
C PRO A 8 0.67 10.85 10.47
N LYS A 9 1.71 11.67 10.20
CA LYS A 9 2.09 12.06 8.83
C LYS A 9 2.40 10.87 7.92
N LYS A 10 3.03 9.82 8.47
CA LYS A 10 3.34 8.59 7.71
C LYS A 10 2.12 7.69 7.59
N ALA A 11 1.18 7.75 8.54
CA ALA A 11 -0.10 7.05 8.44
C ALA A 11 -0.93 7.65 7.30
N ASP A 12 -0.98 8.98 7.17
CA ASP A 12 -1.70 9.66 6.07
C ASP A 12 -1.15 9.27 4.69
N VAL A 13 0.18 9.21 4.54
CA VAL A 13 0.81 8.74 3.29
C VAL A 13 0.42 7.31 2.96
N TRP A 14 0.32 6.43 3.96
CA TRP A 14 -0.11 5.06 3.74
C TRP A 14 -1.57 4.98 3.31
N SER A 15 -2.44 5.73 3.98
CA SER A 15 -3.85 5.85 3.59
C SER A 15 -4.01 6.38 2.16
N ALA A 16 -3.22 7.38 1.78
CA ALA A 16 -3.19 7.90 0.41
C ALA A 16 -2.74 6.83 -0.61
N GLY A 17 -1.80 5.95 -0.24
CA GLY A 17 -1.38 4.82 -1.07
C GLY A 17 -2.49 3.79 -1.25
N VAL A 18 -3.25 3.49 -0.20
CA VAL A 18 -4.43 2.60 -0.27
C VAL A 18 -5.53 3.21 -1.14
N LEU A 19 -5.76 4.53 -1.03
CA LEU A 19 -6.70 5.25 -1.88
C LEU A 19 -6.27 5.20 -3.35
N LEU A 20 -5.01 5.45 -3.65
CA LEU A 20 -4.47 5.36 -5.00
C LEU A 20 -4.64 3.95 -5.58
N LEU A 21 -4.31 2.92 -4.81
CA LEU A 21 -4.52 1.53 -5.19
C LEU A 21 -6.01 1.22 -5.47
N SER A 22 -6.91 1.77 -4.65
CA SER A 22 -8.35 1.62 -4.83
C SER A 22 -8.87 2.35 -6.07
N MET A 23 -8.28 3.48 -6.44
CA MET A 23 -8.61 4.19 -7.69
C MET A 23 -8.14 3.42 -8.93
N LEU A 24 -7.00 2.72 -8.85
CA LEU A 24 -6.44 1.94 -9.96
C LEU A 24 -7.12 0.59 -10.15
N CYS A 25 -7.39 -0.13 -9.07
CA CYS A 25 -7.85 -1.52 -9.10
C CYS A 25 -9.30 -1.70 -8.62
N GLY A 26 -9.96 -0.64 -8.15
CA GLY A 26 -11.28 -0.70 -7.53
C GLY A 26 -11.25 -1.02 -6.03
N ALA A 27 -12.31 -0.64 -5.33
CA ALA A 27 -12.41 -0.73 -3.87
C ALA A 27 -12.38 -2.18 -3.33
N ALA A 28 -12.76 -3.17 -4.14
CA ALA A 28 -12.76 -4.58 -3.76
C ALA A 28 -11.39 -5.26 -3.96
N PHE A 29 -10.37 -4.56 -4.47
CA PHE A 29 -9.08 -5.16 -4.81
C PHE A 29 -8.37 -5.78 -3.61
N LEU A 30 -8.09 -4.99 -2.55
CA LEU A 30 -7.40 -5.50 -1.36
C LEU A 30 -8.17 -6.62 -0.66
N PRO A 31 -9.49 -6.47 -0.39
CA PRO A 31 -10.29 -7.58 0.14
C PRO A 31 -10.21 -8.84 -0.74
N GLY A 32 -10.34 -8.70 -2.06
CA GLY A 32 -10.27 -9.82 -2.99
C GLY A 32 -8.90 -10.52 -3.02
N VAL A 33 -7.81 -9.75 -3.00
CA VAL A 33 -6.44 -10.30 -2.96
C VAL A 33 -6.14 -11.01 -1.64
N LEU A 34 -6.69 -10.49 -0.54
CA LEU A 34 -6.49 -11.04 0.80
C LEU A 34 -7.50 -12.14 1.15
N GLY A 35 -8.48 -12.41 0.28
CA GLY A 35 -9.51 -13.41 0.50
C GLY A 35 -10.46 -13.04 1.64
N TRP A 36 -10.68 -11.75 1.88
CA TRP A 36 -11.59 -11.26 2.90
C TRP A 36 -13.02 -11.32 2.37
N GLU A 37 -13.87 -12.10 3.02
CA GLU A 37 -15.27 -12.25 2.64
C GLU A 37 -16.14 -11.27 3.46
N GLY A 38 -16.54 -10.16 2.83
CA GLY A 38 -17.46 -9.17 3.43
C GLY A 38 -16.80 -8.12 4.33
N SER A 39 -17.61 -7.51 5.20
CA SER A 39 -17.19 -6.49 6.17
C SER A 39 -16.54 -7.16 7.39
N GLU A 40 -15.32 -7.65 7.25
CA GLU A 40 -14.57 -8.12 8.41
C GLU A 40 -14.18 -6.94 9.32
N GLU A 41 -14.47 -7.06 10.61
CA GLU A 41 -13.99 -6.09 11.60
C GLU A 41 -12.46 -6.09 11.64
N ALA A 42 -11.87 -4.91 11.86
CA ALA A 42 -10.42 -4.77 11.99
C ALA A 42 -9.88 -5.70 13.08
N SER A 43 -9.09 -6.69 12.68
CA SER A 43 -8.51 -7.68 13.59
C SER A 43 -6.98 -7.77 13.44
N PRO A 44 -6.27 -8.29 14.45
CA PRO A 44 -4.83 -8.54 14.36
C PRO A 44 -4.44 -9.43 13.16
N LYS A 45 -5.33 -10.35 12.76
CA LYS A 45 -5.15 -11.23 11.59
C LYS A 45 -5.15 -10.42 10.30
N LEU A 46 -6.16 -9.57 10.08
CA LEU A 46 -6.22 -8.72 8.88
C LEU A 46 -5.01 -7.80 8.78
N ALA A 47 -4.59 -7.22 9.91
CA ALA A 47 -3.38 -6.41 9.95
C ALA A 47 -2.12 -7.22 9.60
N TYR A 48 -2.04 -8.48 10.00
CA TYR A 48 -0.96 -9.38 9.60
C TYR A 48 -1.00 -9.69 8.09
N ASP A 49 -2.16 -10.00 7.53
CA ASP A 49 -2.32 -10.35 6.12
C ASP A 49 -1.95 -9.17 5.19
N VAL A 50 -2.39 -7.96 5.52
CA VAL A 50 -1.98 -6.73 4.83
C VAL A 50 -0.47 -6.55 4.90
N ARG A 51 0.12 -6.69 6.10
CA ARG A 51 1.58 -6.57 6.25
C ARG A 51 2.30 -7.61 5.41
N LYS A 52 1.84 -8.87 5.41
CA LYS A 52 2.45 -9.93 4.62
C LYS A 52 2.43 -9.61 3.12
N LEU A 53 1.29 -9.15 2.59
CA LEU A 53 1.17 -8.72 1.20
C LEU A 53 2.14 -7.58 0.86
N LEU A 54 2.23 -6.57 1.74
CA LEU A 54 3.04 -5.37 1.51
C LEU A 54 4.52 -5.49 1.91
N THR A 55 4.94 -6.66 2.41
CA THR A 55 6.35 -6.91 2.74
C THR A 55 7.15 -7.32 1.50
N GLU A 56 6.50 -7.99 0.55
CA GLU A 56 7.09 -8.43 -0.71
C GLU A 56 6.73 -7.39 -1.78
N GLU A 57 7.61 -6.42 -2.04
CA GLU A 57 7.34 -5.30 -2.96
C GLU A 57 6.84 -5.80 -4.34
N GLU A 58 7.46 -6.86 -4.87
CA GLU A 58 7.07 -7.50 -6.14
C GLU A 58 5.67 -8.14 -6.11
N ARG A 59 5.19 -8.56 -4.93
CA ARG A 59 3.92 -9.27 -4.82
C ARG A 59 2.73 -8.36 -5.07
N LEU A 60 2.80 -7.11 -4.60
CA LEU A 60 1.75 -6.14 -4.88
C LEU A 60 1.64 -5.88 -6.38
N ALA A 61 2.77 -5.64 -7.06
CA ALA A 61 2.81 -5.43 -8.50
C ALA A 61 2.26 -6.64 -9.27
N GLN A 62 2.63 -7.86 -8.88
CA GLN A 62 2.08 -9.09 -9.47
C GLN A 62 0.57 -9.22 -9.26
N CYS A 63 0.04 -8.84 -8.09
CA CYS A 63 -1.40 -8.83 -7.83
C CYS A 63 -2.13 -7.82 -8.71
N ILE A 64 -1.58 -6.61 -8.88
CA ILE A 64 -2.12 -5.56 -9.77
C ILE A 64 -2.15 -6.06 -11.22
N ALA A 65 -1.04 -6.64 -11.70
CA ALA A 65 -0.94 -7.19 -13.05
C ALA A 65 -1.92 -8.35 -13.30
N LYS A 66 -2.09 -9.26 -12.34
CA LYS A 66 -3.08 -10.35 -12.39
C LYS A 66 -4.52 -9.84 -12.41
N HIS A 67 -4.75 -8.66 -11.86
CA HIS A 67 -6.06 -7.97 -11.91
C HIS A 67 -6.31 -7.24 -13.23
N GLY A 68 -5.38 -7.33 -14.20
CA GLY A 68 -5.51 -6.73 -15.52
C GLY A 68 -5.16 -5.24 -15.58
N VAL A 69 -4.69 -4.67 -14.48
CA VAL A 69 -4.23 -3.28 -14.43
C VAL A 69 -2.75 -3.23 -14.80
N ARG A 70 -2.40 -2.36 -15.74
CA ARG A 70 -1.01 -2.08 -16.11
C ARG A 70 -0.62 -0.72 -15.53
N ILE A 71 0.44 -0.71 -14.76
CA ILE A 71 1.08 0.51 -14.25
C ILE A 71 2.51 0.54 -14.78
N ASP A 72 3.06 1.74 -14.97
CA ASP A 72 4.47 1.90 -15.27
C ASP A 72 5.33 1.76 -14.01
N ALA A 73 6.66 1.71 -14.20
CA ALA A 73 7.63 1.51 -13.13
C ALA A 73 7.63 2.67 -12.11
N ASP A 74 7.29 3.88 -12.55
CA ASP A 74 7.30 5.07 -11.68
C ASP A 74 6.11 5.03 -10.71
N LEU A 75 4.92 4.68 -11.23
CA LEU A 75 3.71 4.49 -10.42
C LEU A 75 3.84 3.28 -9.48
N GLU A 76 4.49 2.21 -9.92
CA GLU A 76 4.82 1.07 -9.07
C GLU A 76 5.72 1.48 -7.90
N GLN A 77 6.81 2.19 -8.19
CA GLN A 77 7.73 2.70 -7.17
C GLN A 77 7.00 3.61 -6.17
N LEU A 78 6.15 4.51 -6.67
CA LEU A 78 5.36 5.41 -5.82
C LEU A 78 4.46 4.61 -4.86
N LEU A 79 3.70 3.63 -5.37
CA LEU A 79 2.83 2.78 -4.56
C LEU A 79 3.63 1.99 -3.49
N CYS A 80 4.73 1.37 -3.88
CA CYS A 80 5.60 0.63 -2.95
C CYS A 80 6.16 1.54 -1.84
N ALA A 81 6.56 2.77 -2.19
CA ALA A 81 7.11 3.71 -1.23
C ALA A 81 6.07 4.25 -0.24
N MET A 82 4.82 4.43 -0.68
CA MET A 82 3.71 4.86 0.17
C MET A 82 3.21 3.73 1.09
N LEU A 83 3.12 2.50 0.56
CA LEU A 83 2.53 1.34 1.26
C LEU A 83 3.54 0.57 2.12
N ARG A 84 4.80 1.01 2.18
CA ARG A 84 5.86 0.35 2.94
C ARG A 84 5.50 0.12 4.42
N ASN A 85 5.70 -1.10 4.91
CA ASN A 85 5.42 -1.49 6.30
C ASN A 85 6.38 -0.89 7.32
N ASN A 86 7.65 -0.71 6.94
CA ASN A 86 8.66 -0.09 7.79
C ASN A 86 8.45 1.44 7.80
N VAL A 87 7.89 1.96 8.90
CA VAL A 87 7.49 3.39 9.04
C VAL A 87 8.65 4.37 8.80
N PRO A 88 9.85 4.16 9.37
CA PRO A 88 11.04 4.96 9.01
C PRO A 88 11.35 5.03 7.51
N MET A 89 11.12 3.93 6.78
CA MET A 89 11.45 3.81 5.36
C MET A 89 10.32 4.23 4.42
N ARG A 90 9.09 4.37 4.92
CA ARG A 90 7.95 4.87 4.15
C ARG A 90 8.22 6.31 3.72
N TRP A 91 7.77 6.73 2.55
CA TRP A 91 7.96 8.13 2.12
C TRP A 91 7.13 9.13 2.95
N THR A 92 7.57 10.39 2.96
CA THR A 92 6.76 11.54 3.41
C THR A 92 5.91 12.06 2.24
N ALA A 93 4.92 12.90 2.55
CA ALA A 93 4.16 13.61 1.51
C ALA A 93 5.08 14.43 0.58
N SER A 94 6.10 15.11 1.12
CA SER A 94 7.05 15.87 0.29
C SER A 94 7.85 14.99 -0.67
N GLN A 95 8.22 13.76 -0.27
CA GLN A 95 8.90 12.80 -1.15
C GLN A 95 7.95 12.27 -2.23
N VAL A 96 6.68 12.04 -1.89
CA VAL A 96 5.64 11.67 -2.86
C VAL A 96 5.46 12.75 -3.93
N MET A 97 5.39 14.02 -3.54
CA MET A 97 5.15 15.13 -4.47
C MET A 97 6.26 15.38 -5.49
N ILE A 98 7.47 14.85 -5.27
CA ILE A 98 8.60 14.97 -6.20
C ILE A 98 8.85 13.67 -6.99
N SER A 99 7.94 12.70 -6.89
CA SER A 99 8.00 11.46 -7.67
C SER A 99 7.79 11.77 -9.16
N SER A 100 8.53 11.07 -10.02
CA SER A 100 8.35 11.14 -11.47
C SER A 100 6.97 10.66 -11.92
N ALA A 101 6.29 9.81 -11.14
CA ALA A 101 4.92 9.36 -11.42
C ALA A 101 3.87 10.49 -11.41
N LEU A 102 4.21 11.67 -10.86
CA LEU A 102 3.35 12.85 -10.80
C LEU A 102 3.83 13.99 -11.72
N SER A 103 4.85 13.73 -12.55
CA SER A 103 5.42 14.68 -13.52
C SER A 103 4.85 14.47 -14.90
#